data_AF-A0A923DFQ7-F1
#
_entry.id   AF-A0A923DFQ7-F1
#
_cell.length_a   1.000
_cell.length_b   1.000
_cell.length_c   1.000
_cell.angle_alpha   90.00
_cell.angle_beta   90.00
_cell.angle_gamma   90.00
#
_symmetry.space_group_name_H-M   'P 1'
#
loop_
_entity.id
_entity.type
_entity.pdbx_description
1 polymer ?
#
loop_
_entity_poly.entity_id
_entity_poly.type
_entity_poly.pdbx_seq_one_letter_code
_entity_poly.pdbx_strand_id
1 'polypeptide(L)'
;MRLTFLIIFILVFLISCNRKPAKTQPECLESKIKKEVISHAKDYAAKQLKAPTTSVDGFGIITLKDDLKRYRIDPSKIFTGQIDADENSDALVTLTSFYKQDPGMPEHLILINTNGKLVLDKVFELDLKIVKLKDRIITGELHTKPRTSPLYNCSHCIEIANYQYKDGDLVRLK
;
A
#
# COMPACT_ATOMS: atom_id res chain seq x y z
N MET A 1 26.46 -75.09 -15.71
CA MET A 1 25.54 -74.63 -14.65
C MET A 1 25.86 -73.14 -14.41
N ARG A 2 25.31 -72.15 -15.13
CA ARG A 2 23.95 -71.52 -15.04
C ARG A 2 23.51 -71.26 -13.59
N LEU A 3 23.76 -70.04 -13.08
CA LEU A 3 22.80 -68.92 -12.89
C LEU A 3 21.79 -69.26 -11.77
N THR A 4 21.93 -68.80 -10.53
CA THR A 4 21.37 -67.58 -9.87
C THR A 4 21.57 -67.81 -8.35
N PHE A 5 21.67 -66.88 -7.39
CA PHE A 5 20.88 -65.70 -7.06
C PHE A 5 21.75 -64.75 -6.20
N LEU A 6 22.10 -63.60 -6.78
CA LEU A 6 22.37 -62.37 -6.05
C LEU A 6 21.02 -61.79 -5.57
N ILE A 7 21.06 -60.81 -4.65
CA ILE A 7 19.94 -59.97 -4.15
C ILE A 7 19.39 -60.42 -2.78
N ILE A 8 20.22 -60.31 -1.73
CA ILE A 8 19.78 -59.93 -0.38
C ILE A 8 20.81 -58.94 0.16
N PHE A 9 20.88 -57.75 -0.42
CA PHE A 9 21.53 -56.57 0.14
C PHE A 9 20.95 -55.39 -0.64
N ILE A 10 20.62 -54.30 0.05
CA ILE A 10 19.94 -53.09 -0.47
C ILE A 10 18.40 -53.18 -0.43
N LEU A 11 17.79 -52.93 0.74
CA LEU A 11 16.64 -52.00 0.84
C LEU A 11 16.23 -51.65 2.30
N VAL A 12 17.18 -51.46 3.21
CA VAL A 12 16.87 -50.87 4.54
C VAL A 12 17.90 -49.80 4.85
N PHE A 13 17.90 -48.74 4.05
CA PHE A 13 18.52 -47.47 4.44
C PHE A 13 17.72 -46.32 3.82
N LEU A 14 17.24 -45.43 4.71
CA LEU A 14 16.94 -44.02 4.48
C LEU A 14 15.56 -43.65 3.91
N ILE A 15 14.51 -43.80 4.72
CA ILE A 15 13.42 -42.81 4.74
C ILE A 15 13.19 -42.39 6.19
N SER A 16 14.17 -41.68 6.76
CA SER A 16 13.92 -40.80 7.90
C SER A 16 13.99 -39.37 7.39
N CYS A 17 12.90 -38.91 6.78
CA CYS A 17 12.67 -37.50 6.51
C CYS A 17 12.45 -36.80 7.85
N ASN A 18 13.54 -36.36 8.47
CA ASN A 18 13.48 -35.28 9.45
C ASN A 18 12.91 -34.03 8.77
N ARG A 19 11.59 -33.87 8.83
CA ARG A 19 10.89 -32.62 8.50
C ARG A 19 11.39 -31.54 9.46
N LYS A 20 12.47 -30.88 9.08
CA LYS A 20 12.81 -29.57 9.67
C LYS A 20 11.65 -28.63 9.33
N PRO A 21 11.11 -27.88 10.31
CA PRO A 21 10.04 -26.92 10.05
C PRO A 21 10.52 -25.91 9.00
N ALA A 22 9.62 -25.58 8.07
CA ALA A 22 9.87 -24.64 7.00
C ALA A 22 10.47 -23.35 7.56
N LYS A 23 11.71 -23.06 7.17
CA LYS A 23 12.29 -21.73 7.39
C LYS A 23 11.43 -20.74 6.61
N THR A 24 10.95 -19.73 7.31
CA THR A 24 10.29 -18.53 6.79
C THR A 24 10.92 -18.13 5.46
N GLN A 25 10.12 -18.09 4.40
CA GLN A 25 10.56 -17.57 3.11
C GLN A 25 11.15 -16.17 3.31
N PRO A 26 12.25 -15.81 2.62
CA PRO A 26 12.78 -14.46 2.68
C PRO A 26 11.67 -13.48 2.27
N GLU A 27 11.33 -12.58 3.18
CA GLU A 27 10.31 -11.56 2.94
C GLU A 27 10.77 -10.67 1.77
N CYS A 28 9.92 -10.52 0.75
CA CYS A 28 10.23 -9.67 -0.40
C CYS A 28 10.39 -8.21 0.05
N LEU A 29 11.32 -7.47 -0.56
CA LEU A 29 11.52 -6.05 -0.26
C LEU A 29 10.22 -5.24 -0.39
N GLU A 30 9.41 -5.55 -1.41
CA GLU A 30 8.10 -4.91 -1.64
C GLU A 30 7.13 -5.13 -0.47
N SER A 31 7.11 -6.34 0.12
CA SER A 31 6.24 -6.61 1.27
C SER A 31 6.70 -5.90 2.54
N LYS A 32 8.02 -5.70 2.70
CA LYS A 32 8.57 -4.93 3.82
C LYS A 32 8.18 -3.46 3.73
N ILE A 33 8.36 -2.84 2.56
CA ILE A 33 7.97 -1.44 2.31
C ILE A 33 6.47 -1.26 2.55
N LYS A 34 5.62 -2.14 2.01
CA LYS A 34 4.17 -2.06 2.22
C LYS A 34 3.77 -2.13 3.70
N LYS A 35 4.42 -2.98 4.51
CA LYS A 35 4.17 -3.04 5.96
C LYS A 35 4.57 -1.73 6.66
N GLU A 36 5.71 -1.15 6.29
CA GLU A 36 6.17 0.13 6.83
C GLU A 36 5.19 1.26 6.47
N VAL A 37 4.75 1.33 5.21
CA VAL A 37 3.72 2.28 4.74
C VAL A 37 2.42 2.14 5.54
N ILE A 38 1.94 0.91 5.73
CA ILE A 38 0.75 0.64 6.55
C ILE A 38 0.95 1.12 7.98
N SER A 39 2.14 0.93 8.56
CA SER A 39 2.45 1.44 9.90
C SER A 39 2.35 2.96 9.96
N HIS A 40 2.97 3.68 9.03
CA HIS A 40 2.86 5.14 8.96
C HIS A 40 1.42 5.62 8.76
N ALA A 41 0.65 4.96 7.89
CA ALA A 41 -0.75 5.28 7.66
C ALA A 41 -1.60 5.09 8.92
N LYS A 42 -1.36 4.00 9.67
CA LYS A 42 -2.03 3.74 10.96
C LYS A 42 -1.64 4.78 12.00
N ASP A 43 -0.36 5.09 12.13
CA ASP A 43 0.14 6.06 13.11
C ASP A 43 -0.40 7.46 12.82
N TYR A 44 -0.44 7.85 11.55
CA TYR A 44 -1.05 9.10 11.13
C TYR A 44 -2.55 9.11 11.47
N ALA A 45 -3.32 8.12 11.02
CA ALA A 45 -4.75 8.04 11.27
C ALA A 45 -5.08 8.01 12.78
N ALA A 46 -4.33 7.26 13.59
CA ALA A 46 -4.55 7.18 15.03
C ALA A 46 -4.34 8.53 15.73
N LYS A 47 -3.37 9.34 15.30
CA LYS A 47 -3.14 10.69 15.84
C LYS A 47 -4.27 11.68 15.53
N GLN A 48 -5.06 11.42 14.48
CA GLN A 48 -6.20 12.24 14.10
C GLN A 48 -7.50 11.84 14.82
N LEU A 49 -7.48 10.79 15.62
CA LEU A 49 -8.66 10.19 16.25
C LEU A 49 -8.57 10.23 17.78
N LYS A 50 -9.72 10.33 18.44
CA LYS A 50 -9.81 10.21 19.90
C LYS A 50 -10.07 8.76 20.28
N ALA A 51 -9.15 8.14 21.04
CA ALA A 51 -9.26 6.75 21.50
C ALA A 51 -9.67 5.77 20.37
N PRO A 52 -8.88 5.66 19.29
CA PRO A 52 -9.28 4.94 18.09
C PRO A 52 -9.48 3.45 18.34
N THR A 53 -10.54 2.91 17.74
CA THR A 53 -10.73 1.47 17.55
C THR A 53 -10.16 1.06 16.20
N THR A 54 -9.59 -0.13 16.11
CA THR A 54 -9.01 -0.67 14.86
C THR A 54 -9.65 -2.01 14.52
N SER A 55 -9.98 -2.21 13.26
CA SER A 55 -10.45 -3.50 12.71
C SER A 55 -9.82 -3.78 11.35
N VAL A 56 -9.72 -5.05 10.97
CA VAL A 56 -9.25 -5.48 9.66
C VAL A 56 -10.31 -6.40 9.06
N ASP A 57 -10.72 -6.16 7.82
CA ASP A 57 -11.71 -7.00 7.13
C ASP A 57 -11.06 -8.18 6.38
N GLY A 58 -11.88 -9.04 5.78
CA GLY A 58 -11.41 -10.21 5.03
C GLY A 58 -10.58 -9.89 3.79
N PHE A 59 -10.55 -8.64 3.34
CA PHE A 59 -9.71 -8.16 2.23
C PHE A 59 -8.41 -7.50 2.72
N GLY A 60 -8.18 -7.47 4.04
CA GLY A 60 -7.02 -6.81 4.63
C GLY A 60 -7.15 -5.28 4.69
N ILE A 61 -8.34 -4.72 4.45
CA ILE A 61 -8.57 -3.27 4.60
C ILE A 61 -8.65 -2.97 6.08
N ILE A 62 -7.80 -2.04 6.51
CA ILE A 62 -7.67 -1.65 7.90
C ILE A 62 -8.56 -0.43 8.12
N THR A 63 -9.44 -0.49 9.11
CA THR A 63 -10.30 0.62 9.50
C THR A 63 -9.89 1.10 10.88
N LEU A 64 -9.59 2.40 11.00
CA LEU A 64 -9.40 3.08 12.28
C LEU A 64 -10.53 4.10 12.44
N LYS A 65 -11.18 4.13 13.60
CA LYS A 65 -12.30 5.07 13.82
C LYS A 65 -12.44 5.46 15.28
N ASP A 66 -13.00 6.65 15.48
CA ASP A 66 -13.66 7.07 16.71
C ASP A 66 -15.16 7.32 16.45
N ASP A 67 -15.83 8.03 17.35
CA ASP A 67 -17.26 8.32 17.23
C ASP A 67 -17.60 9.28 16.08
N LEU A 68 -16.63 10.03 15.56
CA LEU A 68 -16.83 11.11 14.59
C LEU A 68 -16.10 10.89 13.27
N LYS A 69 -14.88 10.37 13.28
CA LYS A 69 -14.02 10.22 12.10
C LYS A 69 -13.62 8.77 11.92
N ARG A 70 -13.57 8.34 10.65
CA ARG A 70 -13.12 7.01 10.25
C ARG A 70 -12.14 7.12 9.09
N TYR A 71 -11.06 6.36 9.19
CA TYR A 71 -10.10 6.13 8.13
C TYR A 71 -10.16 4.68 7.66
N ARG A 72 -10.09 4.49 6.34
CA ARG A 72 -9.85 3.19 5.72
C ARG A 72 -8.52 3.22 4.97
N ILE A 73 -7.65 2.28 5.31
CA ILE A 73 -6.36 2.03 4.68
C ILE A 73 -6.52 0.75 3.88
N ASP A 74 -6.51 0.89 2.56
CA ASP A 74 -6.60 -0.22 1.62
C ASP A 74 -5.20 -0.52 1.07
N PRO A 75 -4.61 -1.70 1.35
CA PRO A 75 -3.27 -2.05 0.86
C PRO A 75 -3.13 -2.00 -0.67
N SER A 76 -4.23 -2.11 -1.43
CA SER A 76 -4.21 -1.97 -2.90
C SER A 76 -4.00 -0.52 -3.37
N LYS A 77 -4.17 0.46 -2.48
CA LYS A 77 -3.94 1.89 -2.72
C LYS A 77 -2.59 2.37 -2.18
N ILE A 78 -1.65 1.45 -2.04
CA ILE A 78 -0.25 1.72 -1.73
C ILE A 78 0.54 1.61 -3.04
N PHE A 79 1.20 2.70 -3.38
CA PHE A 79 2.07 2.81 -4.55
C PHE A 79 3.50 2.99 -4.06
N THR A 80 4.44 2.23 -4.62
CA THR A 80 5.86 2.29 -4.29
C THR A 80 6.66 2.61 -5.53
N GLY A 81 7.70 3.43 -5.40
CA GLY A 81 8.56 3.86 -6.50
C GLY A 81 9.28 5.14 -6.12
N GLN A 82 10.14 5.65 -7.01
CA GLN A 82 10.79 6.94 -6.81
C GLN A 82 9.75 8.06 -6.87
N ILE A 83 9.72 8.95 -5.88
CA ILE A 83 8.87 10.15 -5.84
C ILE A 83 9.75 11.39 -5.97
N ASP A 84 10.91 11.42 -5.32
CA ASP A 84 11.81 12.56 -5.32
C ASP A 84 12.99 12.42 -6.32
N ALA A 85 14.05 13.21 -6.10
CA ALA A 85 15.20 13.26 -6.97
C ALA A 85 16.17 12.09 -6.80
N ASP A 86 16.06 11.32 -5.71
CA ASP A 86 16.99 10.25 -5.40
C ASP A 86 16.64 8.91 -6.09
N GLU A 87 17.42 7.88 -5.81
CA GLU A 87 17.23 6.54 -6.40
C GLU A 87 16.53 5.56 -5.45
N ASN A 88 16.19 5.99 -4.24
CA ASN A 88 15.55 5.17 -3.24
C ASN A 88 14.07 4.97 -3.57
N SER A 89 13.52 3.84 -3.13
CA SER A 89 12.08 3.62 -3.26
C SER A 89 11.36 4.35 -2.14
N ASP A 90 10.49 5.26 -2.56
CA ASP A 90 9.52 5.96 -1.74
C ASP A 90 8.16 5.25 -1.78
N ALA A 91 7.18 5.85 -1.11
CA ALA A 91 5.81 5.38 -1.16
C ALA A 91 4.77 6.50 -1.11
N LEU A 92 3.63 6.21 -1.72
CA LEU A 92 2.40 6.98 -1.63
C LEU A 92 1.29 6.06 -1.15
N VAL A 93 0.52 6.49 -0.16
CA VAL A 93 -0.68 5.76 0.28
C VAL A 93 -1.88 6.70 0.35
N THR A 94 -3.02 6.22 -0.12
CA THR A 94 -4.29 6.96 -0.03
C THR A 94 -5.15 6.40 1.09
N LEU A 95 -5.53 7.28 2.02
CA LEU A 95 -6.49 7.00 3.08
C LEU A 95 -7.86 7.50 2.63
N THR A 96 -8.88 6.63 2.71
CA THR A 96 -10.26 7.08 2.53
C THR A 96 -10.77 7.58 3.88
N SER A 97 -11.04 8.88 3.99
CA SER A 97 -11.56 9.51 5.21
C SER A 97 -13.09 9.57 5.17
N PHE A 98 -13.71 9.54 6.34
CA PHE A 98 -15.14 9.73 6.53
C PHE A 98 -15.37 10.58 7.78
N TYR A 99 -16.35 11.47 7.71
CA TYR A 99 -16.91 12.12 8.89
C TYR A 99 -18.31 11.57 9.12
N LYS A 100 -18.49 10.86 10.23
CA LYS A 100 -19.65 10.00 10.49
C LYS A 100 -19.85 9.01 9.33
N GLN A 101 -20.94 9.14 8.58
CA GLN A 101 -21.25 8.30 7.43
C GLN A 101 -20.84 8.94 6.09
N ASP A 102 -20.49 10.22 6.09
CA ASP A 102 -20.21 10.97 4.87
C ASP A 102 -18.76 10.80 4.45
N PRO A 103 -18.48 10.54 3.16
CA PRO A 103 -17.12 10.47 2.65
C PRO A 103 -16.45 11.85 2.73
N GLY A 104 -15.31 11.89 3.41
CA GLY A 104 -14.45 13.06 3.47
C GLY A 104 -13.56 13.19 2.23
N MET A 105 -12.69 14.18 2.25
CA MET A 105 -11.64 14.31 1.24
C MET A 105 -10.58 13.20 1.45
N PRO A 106 -10.20 12.44 0.41
CA PRO A 106 -9.08 11.51 0.49
C PRO A 106 -7.82 12.21 0.97
N GLU A 107 -7.08 11.53 1.84
CA GLU A 107 -5.82 12.01 2.39
C GLU A 107 -4.69 11.16 1.77
N HIS A 108 -3.81 11.78 1.01
CA HIS A 108 -2.67 11.13 0.35
C HIS A 108 -1.39 11.42 1.14
N LEU A 109 -0.77 10.37 1.67
CA LEU A 109 0.49 10.46 2.42
C LEU A 109 1.65 10.20 1.46
N ILE A 110 2.58 11.14 1.38
CA ILE A 110 3.87 10.99 0.70
C ILE A 110 4.91 10.60 1.75
N LEU A 111 5.52 9.44 1.55
CA LEU A 111 6.53 8.86 2.42
C LEU A 111 7.86 8.82 1.65
N ILE A 112 8.83 9.62 2.06
CA ILE A 112 10.15 9.70 1.43
C ILE A 112 11.14 8.82 2.19
N ASN A 113 11.96 8.09 1.46
CA ASN A 113 12.99 7.25 2.03
C ASN A 113 14.20 8.07 2.45
N THR A 114 14.36 8.27 3.76
CA THR A 114 15.53 8.93 4.33
C THR A 114 16.41 7.90 5.03
N ASN A 115 17.59 7.64 4.47
CA ASN A 115 18.58 6.71 5.04
C ASN A 115 18.04 5.28 5.24
N GLY A 116 17.25 4.77 4.29
CA GLY A 116 16.73 3.41 4.31
C GLY A 116 15.47 3.21 5.17
N LYS A 117 14.81 4.31 5.57
CA LYS A 117 13.55 4.30 6.32
C LYS A 117 12.57 5.27 5.68
N LEU A 118 11.30 4.88 5.60
CA LEU A 118 10.26 5.79 5.17
C LEU A 118 9.96 6.81 6.27
N VAL A 119 9.80 8.05 5.85
CA VAL A 119 9.41 9.16 6.73
C VAL A 119 8.23 9.87 6.08
N LEU A 120 7.20 10.18 6.87
CA LEU A 120 6.07 10.98 6.38
C LEU A 120 6.54 12.40 6.13
N ASP A 121 6.59 12.76 4.85
CA ASP A 121 7.05 14.08 4.41
C ASP A 121 5.87 15.03 4.26
N LYS A 122 4.77 14.58 3.64
CA LYS A 122 3.59 15.42 3.39
C LYS A 122 2.29 14.64 3.36
N VAL A 123 1.20 15.35 3.68
CA VAL A 123 -0.18 14.89 3.52
C VAL A 123 -0.93 15.86 2.63
N PHE A 124 -1.60 15.34 1.61
CA PHE A 124 -2.45 16.11 0.69
C PHE A 124 -3.90 15.69 0.82
N GLU A 125 -4.79 16.66 1.06
CA GLU A 125 -6.23 16.47 0.99
C GLU A 125 -6.73 16.89 -0.39
N LEU A 126 -6.87 15.93 -1.31
CA LEU A 126 -7.20 16.20 -2.70
C LEU A 126 -8.27 15.24 -3.21
N ASP A 127 -9.12 15.73 -4.10
CA ASP A 127 -10.14 14.92 -4.76
C ASP A 127 -9.57 14.19 -5.98
N LEU A 128 -8.49 13.43 -5.74
CA LEU A 128 -7.71 12.78 -6.77
C LEU A 128 -7.67 11.27 -6.48
N LYS A 129 -8.11 10.45 -7.44
CA LYS A 129 -7.91 9.01 -7.34
C LYS A 129 -6.57 8.65 -7.97
N ILE A 130 -5.56 8.39 -7.14
CA ILE A 130 -4.26 7.91 -7.63
C ILE A 130 -4.43 6.54 -8.26
N VAL A 131 -3.91 6.39 -9.48
CA VAL A 131 -3.97 5.14 -10.24
C VAL A 131 -2.58 4.59 -10.55
N LYS A 132 -1.53 5.42 -10.50
CA LYS A 132 -0.17 5.01 -10.83
C LYS A 132 0.88 5.92 -10.20
N LEU A 133 2.00 5.32 -9.81
CA LEU A 133 3.27 5.97 -9.54
C LEU A 133 4.35 5.28 -10.39
N LYS A 134 4.97 6.00 -11.31
CA LYS A 134 6.04 5.46 -12.15
C LYS A 134 6.90 6.59 -12.68
N ASP A 135 8.21 6.37 -12.79
CA ASP A 135 9.16 7.33 -13.37
C ASP A 135 9.03 8.72 -12.71
N ARG A 136 8.81 8.75 -11.39
CA ARG A 136 8.59 9.95 -10.55
C ARG A 136 7.33 10.75 -10.88
N ILE A 137 6.43 10.16 -11.67
CA ILE A 137 5.14 10.74 -12.04
C ILE A 137 4.03 10.04 -11.26
N ILE A 138 3.24 10.84 -10.56
CA ILE A 138 2.01 10.44 -9.91
C ILE A 138 0.86 10.72 -10.88
N THR A 139 0.22 9.67 -11.38
CA THR A 139 -0.95 9.78 -12.25
C THR A 139 -2.22 9.52 -11.45
N GLY A 140 -3.20 10.40 -11.59
CA GLY A 140 -4.50 10.26 -10.97
C GLY A 140 -5.67 10.64 -11.88
N GLU A 141 -6.84 10.14 -11.53
CA GLU A 141 -8.13 10.53 -12.08
C GLU A 141 -8.71 11.69 -11.26
N LEU A 142 -8.98 12.81 -11.92
CA LEU A 142 -9.57 14.01 -11.34
C LEU A 142 -11.00 14.18 -11.88
N HIS A 143 -11.96 14.34 -10.99
CA HIS A 143 -13.32 14.68 -11.39
C HIS A 143 -13.40 16.15 -11.79
N THR A 144 -13.88 16.42 -13.00
CA THR A 144 -14.03 17.78 -13.55
C THR A 144 -15.27 18.52 -13.04
N LYS A 145 -16.12 17.83 -12.28
CA LYS A 145 -17.33 18.37 -11.64
C LYS A 145 -17.18 18.26 -10.12
N PRO A 146 -17.78 19.18 -9.34
CA PRO A 146 -17.72 19.12 -7.88
C PRO A 146 -18.52 17.94 -7.32
N ARG A 147 -18.17 17.47 -6.12
CA ARG A 147 -18.86 16.37 -5.41
C ARG A 147 -20.36 16.57 -5.22
N THR A 148 -20.81 17.82 -5.18
CA THR A 148 -22.21 18.19 -5.03
C THR A 148 -23.01 18.08 -6.33
N SER A 149 -22.34 17.88 -7.46
CA SER A 149 -22.99 17.77 -8.77
C SER A 149 -23.53 16.35 -9.00
N PRO A 150 -24.74 16.19 -9.55
CA PRO A 150 -25.23 14.87 -10.00
C PRO A 150 -24.34 14.28 -11.10
N LEU A 151 -23.51 15.10 -11.75
CA LEU A 151 -22.55 14.68 -12.78
C LEU A 151 -21.15 14.36 -12.23
N TYR A 152 -20.96 14.36 -10.90
CA TYR A 152 -19.65 14.09 -10.28
C TYR A 152 -19.02 12.78 -10.78
N ASN A 153 -19.80 11.70 -10.77
CA ASN A 153 -19.35 10.37 -11.22
C ASN A 153 -19.61 10.11 -12.71
N CYS A 154 -19.82 11.14 -13.52
CA CYS A 154 -19.95 10.96 -14.97
C CYS A 154 -18.61 10.48 -15.55
N SER A 155 -18.63 9.36 -16.27
CA SER A 155 -17.43 8.76 -16.88
C SER A 155 -16.72 9.71 -17.86
N HIS A 156 -17.47 10.55 -18.56
CA HIS A 156 -16.93 11.57 -19.47
C HIS A 156 -16.49 12.85 -18.75
N CYS A 157 -16.68 12.94 -17.43
CA CYS A 157 -16.27 14.07 -16.61
C CYS A 157 -15.04 13.75 -15.76
N ILE A 158 -14.24 12.76 -16.15
CA ILE A 158 -12.98 12.40 -15.51
C ILE A 158 -11.82 12.83 -16.41
N GLU A 159 -10.87 13.54 -15.83
CA GLU A 159 -9.62 13.93 -16.46
C GLU A 159 -8.47 13.09 -15.90
N ILE A 160 -7.52 12.68 -16.74
CA ILE A 160 -6.25 12.09 -16.28
C ILE A 160 -5.24 13.22 -16.08
N ALA A 161 -4.76 13.37 -14.86
CA ALA A 161 -3.77 14.38 -14.50
C ALA A 161 -2.48 13.71 -14.02
N ASN A 162 -1.35 14.27 -14.47
CA ASN A 162 -0.02 13.85 -14.06
C ASN A 162 0.59 14.91 -13.14
N TYR A 163 1.23 14.46 -12.07
CA TYR A 163 1.88 15.31 -11.09
C TYR A 163 3.30 14.84 -10.85
N GLN A 164 4.17 15.77 -10.50
CA GLN A 164 5.50 15.49 -9.97
C GLN A 164 5.62 16.09 -8.58
N TYR A 165 6.25 15.37 -7.67
CA TYR A 165 6.56 15.90 -6.35
C TYR A 165 7.82 16.77 -6.42
N LYS A 166 7.71 18.04 -6.05
CA LYS A 166 8.83 18.99 -6.06
C LYS A 166 8.73 19.90 -4.85
N ASP A 167 9.84 20.03 -4.12
CA ASP A 167 9.98 20.98 -3.01
C ASP A 167 8.84 20.90 -1.98
N GLY A 168 8.35 19.68 -1.70
CA GLY A 168 7.29 19.47 -0.72
C GLY A 168 5.85 19.61 -1.25
N ASP A 169 5.67 19.76 -2.56
CA ASP A 169 4.37 19.99 -3.19
C ASP A 169 4.14 19.14 -4.46
N LEU A 170 2.87 18.96 -4.85
CA LEU A 170 2.46 18.27 -6.08
C LEU A 170 2.28 19.28 -7.21
N VAL A 171 3.24 19.31 -8.14
CA VAL A 171 3.20 20.18 -9.31
C VAL A 171 2.56 19.44 -10.48
N ARG A 172 1.43 19.94 -10.97
CA ARG A 172 0.75 19.39 -12.15
C ARG A 172 1.61 19.56 -13.40
N LEU A 173 1.80 18.48 -14.14
CA LEU A 173 2.45 18.46 -15.44
C LEU A 173 1.43 18.80 -16.53
N LYS A 174 1.85 19.59 -17.52
CA LYS A 174 1.04 19.95 -18.68
C LYS A 174 1.11 18.88 -19.76
#